data_AF-A0A2D7NJP6-F1
#
_entry.id   AF-A0A2D7NJP6-F1
#
_cell.length_a   1.000
_cell.length_b   1.000
_cell.length_c   1.000
_cell.angle_alpha   90.00
_cell.angle_beta   90.00
_cell.angle_gamma   90.00
#
_symmetry.space_group_name_H-M   'P 1'
#
loop_
_entity.id
_entity.type
_entity.pdbx_description
1 polymer ?
#
loop_
_entity_poly.entity_id
_entity_poly.type
_entity_poly.pdbx_seq_one_letter_code
_entity_poly.pdbx_strand_id
1 'polypeptide(L)'
;MFTLKNFVLGTAATTALATAASADFLGFDGNVSQVGDFTVIKMHAVFSNNTDIALNLFEMEVVTQDNGGFNQSDVQIGAGGTWAPNASLDIPGFADSAIDSYATIGYGVGPDAATNGTALDPTFLDATGGLGAFVPSGSGWYNGNPTNTQTGSTYAGGEDGISGFSVVVGQFVVESSRVGFGDWFIFDGEIGFADPEVQFGGDVFTYGIPAPGALALLGLGGVASRRRRK
;
A
#
# COMPACT_ATOMS: atom_id res chain seq x y z
N MET A 1 27.08 39.03 -21.52
CA MET A 1 27.46 38.15 -20.39
C MET A 1 26.30 37.20 -20.17
N PHE A 2 26.36 35.99 -20.73
CA PHE A 2 25.30 34.99 -20.63
C PHE A 2 25.66 33.98 -19.55
N THR A 3 24.82 33.84 -18.53
CA THR A 3 25.01 32.89 -17.43
C THR A 3 24.35 31.57 -17.82
N LEU A 4 25.15 30.50 -17.94
CA LEU A 4 24.63 29.14 -18.07
C LEU A 4 23.93 28.74 -16.77
N LYS A 5 22.66 28.35 -16.85
CA LYS A 5 21.94 27.67 -15.76
C LYS A 5 22.25 26.18 -15.86
N ASN A 6 22.95 25.64 -14.87
CA ASN A 6 23.21 24.21 -14.75
C ASN A 6 21.89 23.48 -14.50
N PHE A 7 21.49 22.65 -15.46
CA PHE A 7 20.38 21.71 -15.32
C PHE A 7 20.96 20.39 -14.82
N VAL A 8 20.74 20.06 -13.54
CA VAL A 8 21.14 18.78 -12.96
C VAL A 8 19.97 17.82 -13.15
N LEU A 9 20.11 16.85 -14.07
CA LEU A 9 19.24 15.69 -14.13
C LEU A 9 19.69 14.72 -13.02
N GLY A 10 18.91 14.61 -11.95
CA GLY A 10 19.06 13.57 -10.95
C GLY A 10 18.52 12.26 -11.49
N THR A 11 19.39 11.30 -11.80
CA THR A 11 19.03 9.90 -12.01
C THR A 11 18.79 9.25 -10.65
N ALA A 12 17.55 8.88 -10.35
CA ALA A 12 17.24 7.99 -9.24
C ALA A 12 17.80 6.60 -9.57
N ALA A 13 18.78 6.16 -8.78
CA ALA A 13 19.28 4.79 -8.85
C ALA A 13 18.39 3.93 -7.96
N THR A 14 17.48 3.17 -8.55
CA THR A 14 16.75 2.10 -7.86
C THR A 14 17.72 0.95 -7.60
N THR A 15 18.15 0.81 -6.35
CA THR A 15 18.86 -0.38 -5.87
C THR A 15 17.86 -1.53 -5.84
N ALA A 16 17.97 -2.48 -6.77
CA ALA A 16 17.19 -3.70 -6.73
C ALA A 16 17.68 -4.57 -5.56
N LEU A 17 16.89 -4.60 -4.48
CA LEU A 17 17.05 -5.55 -3.38
C LEU A 17 16.59 -6.93 -3.87
N ALA A 18 17.34 -7.97 -3.53
CA ALA A 18 16.96 -9.33 -3.87
C ALA A 18 15.90 -9.80 -2.87
N THR A 19 14.63 -9.79 -3.26
CA THR A 19 13.52 -10.29 -2.44
C THR A 19 13.77 -11.77 -2.09
N ALA A 20 13.87 -12.07 -0.79
CA ALA A 20 13.88 -13.45 -0.33
C ALA A 20 12.49 -14.04 -0.55
N ALA A 21 12.35 -14.96 -1.50
CA ALA A 21 11.10 -15.70 -1.66
C ALA A 21 10.95 -16.68 -0.48
N SER A 22 9.97 -16.44 0.39
CA SER A 22 9.45 -17.49 1.28
C SER A 22 8.39 -18.31 0.52
N ALA A 23 8.26 -19.60 0.86
CA ALA A 23 7.21 -20.45 0.30
C ALA A 23 5.80 -20.06 0.79
N ASP A 24 5.71 -19.41 1.94
CA ASP A 24 4.44 -19.15 2.61
C ASP A 24 3.91 -17.74 2.30
N PHE A 25 4.79 -16.75 2.19
CA PHE A 25 4.42 -15.42 1.68
C PHE A 25 4.33 -15.43 0.16
N LEU A 26 3.15 -15.16 -0.37
CA LEU A 26 2.86 -15.17 -1.81
C LEU A 26 3.11 -13.83 -2.49
N GLY A 27 3.10 -12.73 -1.72
CA GLY A 27 3.29 -11.38 -2.23
C GLY A 27 2.35 -10.36 -1.59
N PHE A 28 2.49 -9.11 -2.02
CA PHE A 28 1.55 -8.04 -1.71
C PHE A 28 0.49 -7.92 -2.81
N ASP A 29 -0.76 -7.69 -2.42
CA ASP A 29 -1.85 -7.42 -3.36
C ASP A 29 -2.72 -6.27 -2.83
N GLY A 30 -3.35 -5.53 -3.73
CA GLY A 30 -4.14 -4.35 -3.42
C GLY A 30 -5.59 -4.50 -3.84
N ASN A 31 -6.54 -4.16 -2.97
CA ASN A 31 -7.91 -3.87 -3.39
C ASN A 31 -8.06 -2.38 -3.64
N VAL A 32 -8.38 -2.03 -4.88
CA VAL A 32 -8.66 -0.65 -5.24
C VAL A 32 -10.16 -0.40 -5.32
N SER A 33 -10.61 0.68 -4.69
CA SER A 33 -12.00 1.09 -4.69
C SER A 33 -12.13 2.61 -4.75
N GLN A 34 -13.32 3.10 -5.10
CA GLN A 34 -13.64 4.52 -5.06
C GLN A 34 -14.60 4.82 -3.91
N VAL A 35 -14.28 5.86 -3.15
CA VAL A 35 -15.13 6.40 -2.08
C VAL A 35 -15.26 7.91 -2.31
N GLY A 36 -16.41 8.32 -2.87
CA GLY A 36 -16.59 9.71 -3.31
C GLY A 36 -15.56 10.10 -4.37
N ASP A 37 -14.80 11.16 -4.11
CA ASP A 37 -13.74 11.66 -5.00
C ASP A 37 -12.37 11.00 -4.72
N PHE A 38 -12.29 10.01 -3.83
CA PHE A 38 -11.05 9.36 -3.43
C PHE A 38 -10.89 7.95 -4.01
N THR A 39 -9.66 7.64 -4.42
CA THR A 39 -9.22 6.27 -4.70
C THR A 39 -8.60 5.72 -3.43
N VAL A 40 -9.11 4.59 -2.97
CA VAL A 40 -8.66 3.88 -1.77
C VAL A 40 -7.97 2.60 -2.19
N ILE A 41 -6.68 2.50 -1.87
CA ILE A 41 -5.86 1.31 -2.12
C ILE A 41 -5.65 0.62 -0.76
N LYS A 42 -6.33 -0.50 -0.55
CA LYS A 42 -6.17 -1.32 0.65
C LYS A 42 -5.17 -2.41 0.36
N MET A 43 -4.04 -2.40 1.06
CA MET A 43 -2.94 -3.33 0.83
C MET A 43 -3.06 -4.56 1.72
N HIS A 44 -2.76 -5.71 1.13
CA HIS A 44 -2.81 -7.02 1.74
C HIS A 44 -1.46 -7.72 1.58
N ALA A 45 -0.95 -8.30 2.67
CA ALA A 45 0.06 -9.35 2.58
C ALA A 45 -0.67 -10.69 2.40
N VAL A 46 -0.37 -11.42 1.34
CA VAL A 46 -1.05 -12.68 0.99
C VAL A 46 -0.16 -13.87 1.32
N PHE A 47 -0.74 -14.86 1.98
CA PHE A 47 -0.08 -16.06 2.46
C PHE A 47 -0.74 -17.31 1.89
N SER A 48 0.03 -18.39 1.79
CA SER A 48 -0.45 -19.69 1.35
C SER A 48 -1.20 -20.45 2.45
N ASN A 49 -0.96 -20.10 3.72
CA ASN A 49 -1.52 -20.76 4.89
C ASN A 49 -2.28 -19.76 5.78
N ASN A 50 -3.30 -20.25 6.50
CA ASN A 50 -4.13 -19.44 7.40
C ASN A 50 -3.55 -19.36 8.82
N THR A 51 -2.47 -20.07 9.09
CA THR A 51 -1.74 -20.00 10.36
C THR A 51 -0.59 -18.98 10.34
N ASP A 52 -0.28 -18.41 9.17
CA ASP A 52 0.71 -17.34 9.05
C ASP A 52 0.27 -16.09 9.83
N ILE A 53 1.22 -15.55 10.60
CA ILE A 53 1.04 -14.36 11.44
C ILE A 53 2.04 -13.30 10.97
N ALA A 54 1.54 -12.19 10.43
CA ALA A 54 2.40 -11.05 10.11
C ALA A 54 2.86 -10.34 11.40
N LEU A 55 4.15 -10.04 11.46
CA LEU A 55 4.79 -9.44 12.63
C LEU A 55 5.16 -7.99 12.38
N ASN A 56 5.77 -7.70 11.23
CA ASN A 56 6.24 -6.36 10.89
C ASN A 56 6.40 -6.19 9.37
N LEU A 57 6.29 -4.96 8.92
CA LEU A 57 6.76 -4.50 7.62
C LEU A 57 7.95 -3.56 7.84
N PHE A 58 8.95 -3.63 6.97
CA PHE A 58 10.18 -2.86 7.10
C PHE A 58 10.82 -2.60 5.73
N GLU A 59 11.73 -1.62 5.69
CA GLU A 59 12.35 -1.15 4.45
C GLU A 59 11.32 -0.70 3.40
N MET A 60 10.21 -0.12 3.87
CA MET A 60 9.09 0.25 3.01
C MET A 60 9.39 1.49 2.16
N GLU A 61 9.06 1.41 0.88
CA GLU A 61 8.95 2.53 -0.05
C GLU A 61 7.49 2.58 -0.54
N VAL A 62 6.72 3.51 0.03
CA VAL A 62 5.32 3.71 -0.35
C VAL A 62 5.14 5.10 -0.93
N VAL A 63 5.05 5.17 -2.25
CA VAL A 63 5.12 6.43 -2.98
C VAL A 63 4.10 6.51 -4.11
N THR A 64 3.81 7.75 -4.50
CA THR A 64 3.05 8.08 -5.70
C THR A 64 3.98 8.82 -6.66
N GLN A 65 3.84 8.57 -7.96
CA GLN A 65 4.69 9.16 -9.00
C GLN A 65 4.61 10.69 -9.02
N ASP A 66 3.46 11.27 -8.66
CA ASP A 66 3.25 12.71 -8.58
C ASP A 66 3.81 13.34 -7.30
N ASN A 67 4.22 12.52 -6.32
CA ASN A 67 4.69 12.92 -5.00
C ASN A 67 3.76 13.92 -4.29
N GLY A 68 2.44 13.79 -4.50
CA GLY A 68 1.45 14.69 -3.92
C GLY A 68 0.97 14.29 -2.52
N GLY A 69 1.53 13.23 -1.95
CA GLY A 69 1.16 12.70 -0.63
C GLY A 69 -0.18 11.94 -0.62
N PHE A 70 -0.56 11.47 0.55
CA PHE A 70 -1.77 10.70 0.83
C PHE A 70 -2.79 11.53 1.61
N ASN A 71 -4.07 11.22 1.41
CA ASN A 71 -5.16 11.86 2.13
C ASN A 71 -5.19 11.38 3.57
N GLN A 72 -5.24 12.31 4.50
CA GLN A 72 -5.44 12.04 5.92
C GLN A 72 -6.83 12.52 6.32
N SER A 73 -7.58 11.67 7.02
CA SER A 73 -8.92 11.94 7.53
C SER A 73 -9.08 11.36 8.95
N ASP A 74 -8.02 11.43 9.73
CA ASP A 74 -7.96 11.01 11.13
C ASP A 74 -8.23 12.18 12.10
N VAL A 75 -8.31 11.87 13.40
CA VAL A 75 -8.59 12.88 14.44
C VAL A 75 -7.45 13.88 14.72
N GLN A 76 -6.27 13.65 14.16
CA GLN A 76 -5.09 14.51 14.20
C GLN A 76 -4.89 15.30 12.89
N ILE A 77 -5.89 15.39 12.02
CA ILE A 77 -5.83 16.14 10.75
C ILE A 77 -5.33 17.59 10.91
N GLY A 78 -5.65 18.25 12.03
CA GLY A 78 -5.17 19.60 12.34
C GLY A 78 -3.65 19.72 12.53
N ALA A 79 -2.95 18.61 12.76
CA ALA A 79 -1.50 18.51 12.84
C ALA A 79 -0.87 17.97 11.53
N GLY A 80 -1.66 17.83 10.46
CA GLY A 80 -1.25 17.25 9.18
C GLY A 80 -1.63 15.77 9.01
N GLY A 81 -2.39 15.20 9.95
CA GLY A 81 -2.79 13.80 9.96
C GLY A 81 -1.71 12.87 10.53
N THR A 82 -2.06 11.60 10.75
CA THR A 82 -1.16 10.60 11.35
C THR A 82 -1.31 9.24 10.71
N TRP A 83 -0.19 8.51 10.63
CA TRP A 83 -0.18 7.13 10.14
C TRP A 83 -0.61 6.11 11.19
N ALA A 84 -0.84 6.56 12.43
CA ALA A 84 -1.28 5.71 13.52
C ALA A 84 -2.78 5.35 13.35
N PRO A 85 -3.11 4.06 13.14
CA PRO A 85 -4.47 3.67 12.78
C PRO A 85 -5.47 3.82 13.93
N ASN A 86 -5.00 3.96 15.17
CA ASN A 86 -5.86 4.26 16.32
C ASN A 86 -6.44 5.69 16.30
N ALA A 87 -5.94 6.56 15.43
CA ALA A 87 -6.50 7.89 15.17
C ALA A 87 -7.54 7.88 14.03
N SER A 88 -7.60 6.80 13.25
CA SER A 88 -8.53 6.61 12.14
C SER A 88 -9.92 6.23 12.67
N LEU A 89 -10.66 7.24 13.13
CA LEU A 89 -11.98 7.12 13.75
C LEU A 89 -13.06 7.74 12.86
N ASP A 90 -14.29 7.26 12.99
CA ASP A 90 -15.43 7.85 12.29
C ASP A 90 -16.10 8.92 13.17
N ILE A 91 -15.82 10.19 12.89
CA ILE A 91 -16.43 11.34 13.55
C ILE A 91 -17.13 12.19 12.48
N PRO A 92 -18.47 12.19 12.42
CA PRO A 92 -19.21 12.88 11.37
C PRO A 92 -18.78 14.33 11.14
N GLY A 93 -18.33 14.64 9.92
CA GLY A 93 -17.87 15.97 9.52
C GLY A 93 -16.48 16.36 10.01
N PHE A 94 -15.71 15.43 10.59
CA PHE A 94 -14.37 15.68 11.09
C PHE A 94 -13.35 14.63 10.67
N ALA A 95 -13.64 13.35 10.88
CA ALA A 95 -12.76 12.22 10.56
C ALA A 95 -13.57 11.07 9.93
N ASP A 96 -12.99 10.40 8.95
CA ASP A 96 -13.63 9.33 8.18
C ASP A 96 -12.61 8.26 7.81
N SER A 97 -12.68 7.12 8.48
CA SER A 97 -11.73 6.02 8.29
C SER A 97 -11.82 5.37 6.90
N ALA A 98 -12.91 5.59 6.15
CA ALA A 98 -13.06 5.06 4.79
C ALA A 98 -12.20 5.80 3.76
N ILE A 99 -11.76 7.02 4.07
CA ILE A 99 -10.91 7.85 3.21
C ILE A 99 -9.61 8.28 3.90
N ASP A 100 -9.30 7.69 5.04
CA ASP A 100 -8.07 7.95 5.79
C ASP A 100 -6.92 7.04 5.35
N SER A 101 -5.67 7.53 5.44
CA SER A 101 -4.47 6.75 5.11
C SER A 101 -3.73 6.35 6.38
N TYR A 102 -3.55 5.05 6.58
CA TYR A 102 -2.97 4.53 7.81
C TYR A 102 -2.19 3.24 7.57
N ALA A 103 -1.22 2.99 8.46
CA ALA A 103 -0.50 1.73 8.53
C ALA A 103 -1.22 0.76 9.48
N THR A 104 -1.31 -0.53 9.16
CA THR A 104 -1.88 -1.52 10.09
C THR A 104 -1.30 -2.91 9.88
N ILE A 105 -1.56 -3.86 10.79
CA ILE A 105 -1.31 -5.29 10.59
C ILE A 105 -2.50 -6.06 11.15
N GLY A 106 -3.49 -6.33 10.28
CA GLY A 106 -4.66 -7.15 10.58
C GLY A 106 -5.69 -6.54 11.55
N TYR A 107 -5.49 -5.31 12.02
CA TYR A 107 -6.46 -4.63 12.87
C TYR A 107 -7.48 -3.84 12.05
N GLY A 108 -8.64 -3.60 12.66
CA GLY A 108 -9.66 -2.68 12.16
C GLY A 108 -9.37 -1.21 12.50
N VAL A 109 -10.11 -0.33 11.83
CA VAL A 109 -10.20 1.12 12.09
C VAL A 109 -11.67 1.49 12.32
N GLY A 110 -11.98 2.79 12.46
CA GLY A 110 -13.34 3.24 12.77
C GLY A 110 -13.74 2.76 14.18
N PRO A 111 -14.82 1.99 14.35
CA PRO A 111 -15.22 1.45 15.65
C PRO A 111 -14.15 0.61 16.36
N ASP A 112 -13.27 -0.06 15.59
CA ASP A 112 -12.25 -0.97 16.11
C ASP A 112 -10.89 -0.29 16.36
N ALA A 113 -10.74 0.98 15.96
CA ALA A 113 -9.47 1.71 16.01
C ALA A 113 -8.86 1.77 17.42
N ALA A 114 -9.69 1.84 18.46
CA ALA A 114 -9.24 1.87 19.85
C ALA A 114 -8.49 0.60 20.29
N THR A 115 -8.70 -0.52 19.58
CA THR A 115 -8.02 -1.80 19.83
C THR A 115 -6.87 -2.05 18.86
N ASN A 116 -6.62 -1.12 17.94
CA ASN A 116 -5.57 -1.26 16.95
C ASN A 116 -4.20 -1.06 17.61
N GLY A 117 -3.45 -2.16 17.70
CA GLY A 117 -2.15 -2.23 18.36
C GLY A 117 -0.97 -2.05 17.40
N THR A 118 -1.18 -1.65 16.15
CA THR A 118 -0.06 -1.38 15.24
C THR A 118 0.74 -0.17 15.73
N ALA A 119 2.05 -0.32 15.77
CA ALA A 119 2.97 0.74 16.13
C ALA A 119 3.93 1.03 14.98
N LEU A 120 4.17 2.32 14.76
CA LEU A 120 5.07 2.81 13.72
C LEU A 120 6.51 2.61 14.16
N ASP A 121 7.40 2.36 13.19
CA ASP A 121 8.83 2.28 13.44
C ASP A 121 9.43 3.67 13.80
N PRO A 122 10.68 3.71 14.31
CA PRO A 122 11.35 4.96 14.60
C PRO A 122 11.52 5.88 13.39
N THR A 123 11.57 5.37 12.16
CA THR A 123 11.71 6.20 10.95
C THR A 123 10.53 7.16 10.79
N PHE A 124 9.30 6.72 11.09
CA PHE A 124 8.14 7.61 11.20
C PHE A 124 8.29 8.64 12.32
N LEU A 125 8.72 8.20 13.50
CA LEU A 125 8.78 9.03 14.70
C LEU A 125 9.86 10.11 14.61
N ASP A 126 11.03 9.75 14.08
CA ASP A 126 12.18 10.65 13.97
C ASP A 126 12.02 11.63 12.80
N ALA A 127 11.29 11.25 11.74
CA ALA A 127 11.02 12.12 10.61
C ALA A 127 9.97 13.19 10.94
N THR A 128 8.82 12.78 11.49
CA THR A 128 7.65 13.65 11.65
C THR A 128 6.86 13.43 12.94
N GLY A 129 7.31 12.54 13.82
CA GLY A 129 6.52 12.09 14.97
C GLY A 129 5.34 11.18 14.56
N GLY A 130 5.40 10.56 13.39
CA GLY A 130 4.32 9.76 12.81
C GLY A 130 3.26 10.58 12.06
N LEU A 131 3.47 11.89 11.91
CA LEU A 131 2.52 12.82 11.29
C LEU A 131 2.79 13.07 9.81
N GLY A 132 1.78 13.58 9.11
CA GLY A 132 1.90 14.11 7.76
C GLY A 132 1.40 13.19 6.65
N ALA A 133 1.48 13.70 5.42
CA ALA A 133 0.89 13.08 4.24
C ALA A 133 1.81 12.08 3.51
N PHE A 134 3.02 11.83 4.01
CA PHE A 134 4.00 10.97 3.33
C PHE A 134 4.46 9.85 4.24
N VAL A 135 4.69 8.67 3.65
CA VAL A 135 5.41 7.57 4.28
C VAL A 135 6.90 7.84 4.10
N PRO A 136 7.70 7.93 5.18
CA PRO A 136 9.14 8.07 5.05
C PRO A 136 9.77 6.87 4.35
N SER A 137 10.79 7.10 3.52
CA SER A 137 11.51 6.03 2.83
C SER A 137 12.26 5.14 3.85
N GLY A 138 12.20 3.82 3.64
CA GLY A 138 12.80 2.82 4.53
C GLY A 138 12.04 2.63 5.84
N SER A 139 10.83 3.18 5.96
CA SER A 139 10.03 3.08 7.17
C SER A 139 9.41 1.69 7.34
N GLY A 140 8.70 1.52 8.44
CA GLY A 140 8.02 0.28 8.74
C GLY A 140 7.01 0.44 9.86
N TRP A 141 6.33 -0.66 10.18
CA TRP A 141 5.43 -0.74 11.32
C TRP A 141 5.33 -2.19 11.78
N TYR A 142 4.96 -2.37 13.04
CA TYR A 142 4.97 -3.67 13.70
C TYR A 142 3.67 -3.91 14.45
N ASN A 143 3.35 -5.19 14.60
CA ASN A 143 2.17 -5.65 15.29
C ASN A 143 2.43 -5.67 16.80
N GLY A 144 1.78 -4.78 17.54
CA GLY A 144 1.91 -4.72 19.01
C GLY A 144 1.26 -5.89 19.76
N ASN A 145 0.42 -6.68 19.11
CA ASN A 145 -0.14 -7.92 19.67
C ASN A 145 -0.32 -8.98 18.57
N PRO A 146 0.66 -9.89 18.39
CA PRO A 146 0.60 -10.95 17.38
C PRO A 146 -0.59 -11.91 17.49
N THR A 147 -1.32 -11.90 18.62
CA THR A 147 -2.52 -12.72 18.80
C THR A 147 -3.80 -12.08 18.26
N ASN A 148 -3.71 -10.91 17.63
CA ASN A 148 -4.85 -10.31 16.94
C ASN A 148 -5.31 -11.21 15.78
N THR A 149 -6.58 -11.06 15.39
CA THR A 149 -7.12 -11.81 14.26
C THR A 149 -6.58 -11.21 12.96
N GLN A 150 -5.62 -11.89 12.32
CA GLN A 150 -4.96 -11.40 11.10
C GLN A 150 -5.43 -12.13 9.84
N THR A 151 -5.35 -13.47 9.86
CA THR A 151 -5.56 -14.36 8.71
C THR A 151 -6.85 -15.17 8.90
N GLY A 152 -7.99 -14.47 8.98
CA GLY A 152 -9.28 -15.12 9.27
C GLY A 152 -10.05 -15.63 8.04
N SER A 153 -9.83 -15.05 6.87
CA SER A 153 -10.65 -15.29 5.67
C SER A 153 -9.83 -15.48 4.41
N THR A 154 -10.32 -16.32 3.51
CA THR A 154 -9.73 -16.49 2.18
C THR A 154 -9.79 -15.19 1.39
N TYR A 155 -8.67 -14.83 0.80
CA TYR A 155 -8.50 -13.72 -0.09
C TYR A 155 -8.61 -14.19 -1.54
N ALA A 156 -9.55 -13.61 -2.29
CA ALA A 156 -9.85 -14.03 -3.66
C ALA A 156 -8.94 -13.41 -4.73
N GLY A 157 -7.99 -12.57 -4.33
CA GLY A 157 -7.19 -11.73 -5.22
C GLY A 157 -7.70 -10.29 -5.30
N GLY A 158 -6.74 -9.37 -5.43
CA GLY A 158 -6.92 -7.96 -5.70
C GLY A 158 -6.56 -7.63 -7.14
N GLU A 159 -5.84 -6.53 -7.34
CA GLU A 159 -5.40 -6.07 -8.67
C GLU A 159 -4.39 -7.04 -9.32
N ASP A 160 -3.48 -7.65 -8.53
CA ASP A 160 -2.48 -8.60 -9.05
C ASP A 160 -3.00 -10.05 -9.09
N GLY A 161 -4.18 -10.29 -8.51
CA GLY A 161 -4.87 -11.58 -8.55
C GLY A 161 -4.21 -12.65 -7.67
N ILE A 162 -3.43 -12.25 -6.66
CA ILE A 162 -2.79 -13.18 -5.72
C ILE A 162 -3.86 -13.67 -4.73
N SER A 163 -4.17 -14.96 -4.77
CA SER A 163 -5.19 -15.56 -3.91
C SER A 163 -4.57 -16.44 -2.81
N GLY A 164 -5.22 -16.50 -1.65
CA GLY A 164 -4.68 -17.19 -0.47
C GLY A 164 -5.41 -16.79 0.81
N PHE A 165 -4.66 -16.52 1.87
CA PHE A 165 -5.13 -15.87 3.10
C PHE A 165 -4.44 -14.53 3.23
N SER A 166 -5.18 -13.46 3.53
CA SER A 166 -4.59 -12.12 3.56
C SER A 166 -4.63 -11.48 4.93
N VAL A 167 -3.61 -10.68 5.23
CA VAL A 167 -3.60 -9.70 6.33
C VAL A 167 -3.61 -8.30 5.73
N VAL A 168 -4.53 -7.44 6.17
CA VAL A 168 -4.50 -6.02 5.76
C VAL A 168 -3.27 -5.38 6.40
N VAL A 169 -2.41 -4.78 5.56
CA VAL A 169 -1.15 -4.15 5.99
C VAL A 169 -1.18 -2.62 5.90
N GLY A 170 -2.20 -2.04 5.28
CA GLY A 170 -2.36 -0.59 5.23
C GLY A 170 -3.50 -0.15 4.32
N GLN A 171 -3.85 1.12 4.42
CA GLN A 171 -4.76 1.79 3.50
C GLN A 171 -4.11 3.09 3.05
N PHE A 172 -4.08 3.31 1.74
CA PHE A 172 -3.47 4.47 1.11
C PHE A 172 -4.50 5.15 0.24
N VAL A 173 -4.82 6.39 0.57
CA VAL A 173 -5.92 7.14 -0.04
C VAL A 173 -5.38 8.35 -0.75
N VAL A 174 -5.91 8.62 -1.93
CA VAL A 174 -5.50 9.71 -2.80
C VAL A 174 -6.73 10.30 -3.49
N GLU A 175 -6.66 11.56 -3.89
CA GLU A 175 -7.71 12.13 -4.74
C GLU A 175 -7.72 11.40 -6.10
N SER A 176 -8.89 10.95 -6.55
CA SER A 176 -9.03 10.15 -7.78
C SER A 176 -8.52 10.88 -9.01
N SER A 177 -8.59 12.22 -9.01
CA SER A 177 -8.10 13.08 -10.10
C SER A 177 -6.58 13.02 -10.29
N ARG A 178 -5.84 12.55 -9.28
CA ARG A 178 -4.37 12.44 -9.30
C ARG A 178 -3.86 11.11 -9.86
N VAL A 179 -4.69 10.06 -9.89
CA VAL A 179 -4.28 8.72 -10.31
C VAL A 179 -3.85 8.75 -11.79
N GLY A 180 -2.59 8.41 -12.03
CA GLY A 180 -1.95 8.39 -13.34
C GLY A 180 -1.96 7.03 -14.03
N PHE A 181 -1.24 6.96 -15.15
CA PHE A 181 -1.06 5.71 -15.91
C PHE A 181 0.19 4.94 -15.45
N GLY A 182 0.18 3.61 -15.63
CA GLY A 182 1.34 2.75 -15.35
C GLY A 182 1.56 2.52 -13.86
N ASP A 183 2.81 2.36 -13.43
CA ASP A 183 3.20 2.16 -12.03
C ASP A 183 3.14 3.48 -11.25
N TRP A 184 1.94 4.04 -11.13
CA TRP A 184 1.71 5.36 -10.54
C TRP A 184 1.83 5.33 -9.01
N PHE A 185 1.33 4.28 -8.38
CA PHE A 185 1.50 3.96 -6.96
C PHE A 185 2.44 2.77 -6.83
N ILE A 186 3.34 2.83 -5.86
CA ILE A 186 4.28 1.77 -5.54
C ILE A 186 4.17 1.46 -4.06
N PHE A 187 4.07 0.17 -3.75
CA PHE A 187 4.20 -0.40 -2.41
C PHE A 187 5.28 -1.48 -2.48
N ASP A 188 6.49 -1.12 -2.09
CA ASP A 188 7.68 -1.97 -2.12
C ASP A 188 8.19 -2.11 -0.68
N GLY A 189 8.58 -3.32 -0.29
CA GLY A 189 9.28 -3.53 0.96
C GLY A 189 9.33 -4.99 1.40
N GLU A 190 9.70 -5.19 2.66
CA GLU A 190 9.87 -6.49 3.27
C GLU A 190 8.89 -6.74 4.41
N ILE A 191 8.58 -8.01 4.65
CA ILE A 191 7.69 -8.47 5.71
C ILE A 191 8.38 -9.55 6.55
N GLY A 192 8.24 -9.44 7.86
CA GLY A 192 8.54 -10.53 8.80
C GLY A 192 7.25 -11.18 9.27
N PHE A 193 7.23 -12.50 9.29
CA PHE A 193 6.06 -13.29 9.68
C PHE A 193 6.48 -14.61 10.34
N ALA A 194 5.54 -15.33 10.93
CA ALA A 194 5.81 -16.58 11.63
C ALA A 194 4.79 -17.68 11.33
N ASP A 195 5.30 -18.87 10.97
CA ASP A 195 4.61 -20.16 11.05
C ASP A 195 5.61 -21.33 10.82
N PRO A 196 5.94 -22.18 11.82
CA PRO A 196 6.05 -21.89 13.25
C PRO A 196 7.33 -21.09 13.60
N GLU A 197 8.20 -20.82 12.63
CA GLU A 197 9.48 -20.12 12.79
C GLU A 197 9.46 -18.72 12.16
N VAL A 198 10.44 -17.91 12.58
CA VAL A 198 11.00 -16.72 11.92
C VAL A 198 11.10 -16.76 10.39
N GLN A 199 10.16 -16.20 9.61
CA GLN A 199 10.33 -16.10 8.15
C GLN A 199 10.31 -14.65 7.67
N PHE A 200 10.91 -14.42 6.49
CA PHE A 200 10.96 -13.14 5.81
C PHE A 200 10.53 -13.29 4.36
N GLY A 201 9.86 -12.27 3.84
CA GLY A 201 9.46 -12.15 2.46
C GLY A 201 9.61 -10.70 1.99
N GLY A 202 9.62 -10.51 0.68
CA GLY A 202 9.59 -9.17 0.09
C GLY A 202 8.93 -9.23 -1.28
N ASP A 203 8.24 -8.16 -1.65
CA ASP A 203 7.53 -8.06 -2.92
C ASP A 203 7.27 -6.59 -3.26
N VAL A 204 6.95 -6.33 -4.53
CA VAL A 204 6.60 -5.01 -5.04
C VAL A 204 5.23 -5.08 -5.67
N PHE A 205 4.30 -4.30 -5.12
CA PHE A 205 3.01 -4.04 -5.73
C PHE A 205 3.05 -2.68 -6.43
N THR A 206 2.54 -2.63 -7.67
CA THR A 206 2.35 -1.37 -8.39
C THR A 206 0.91 -1.21 -8.87
N TYR A 207 0.42 0.03 -8.86
CA TYR A 207 -0.92 0.35 -9.34
C TYR A 207 -0.94 1.62 -10.19
N GLY A 208 -1.74 1.58 -11.25
CA GLY A 208 -2.22 2.76 -11.95
C GLY A 208 -3.08 2.39 -13.16
N ILE A 209 -3.58 3.41 -13.85
CA ILE A 209 -4.50 3.21 -14.96
C ILE A 209 -3.72 2.56 -16.12
N PRO A 210 -4.25 1.49 -16.76
CA PRO A 210 -3.63 0.94 -17.95
C PRO A 210 -3.44 2.03 -19.00
N ALA A 211 -2.21 2.18 -19.50
CA ALA A 211 -1.91 3.20 -20.50
C ALA A 211 -2.88 3.07 -21.69
N PRO A 212 -3.40 4.17 -22.28
CA PRO A 212 -4.46 4.10 -23.29
C PRO A 212 -4.11 3.21 -24.50
N GLY A 213 -2.82 3.07 -24.81
CA GLY A 213 -2.32 2.19 -25.88
C GLY A 213 -2.45 0.69 -25.60
N ALA A 214 -2.43 0.25 -24.34
CA ALA A 214 -2.55 -1.16 -23.97
C ALA A 214 -3.97 -1.70 -24.28
N LEU A 215 -5.00 -0.90 -23.99
CA LEU A 215 -6.39 -1.23 -24.31
C LEU A 215 -6.66 -1.17 -25.83
N ALA A 216 -6.07 -0.20 -26.53
CA ALA A 216 -6.21 -0.07 -27.98
C ALA A 216 -5.59 -1.26 -28.73
N LEU A 217 -4.44 -1.78 -28.27
CA LEU A 217 -3.79 -2.94 -28.88
C LEU A 217 -4.58 -4.24 -28.65
N LEU A 218 -5.19 -4.42 -27.47
CA LEU A 218 -6.10 -5.53 -27.20
C LEU A 218 -7.34 -5.48 -28.12
N GLY A 219 -7.92 -4.29 -28.30
CA GLY A 219 -9.04 -4.07 -29.21
C GLY A 219 -8.71 -4.40 -30.67
N LEU A 220 -7.50 -4.06 -31.12
CA LEU A 220 -7.04 -4.37 -32.48
C LEU A 220 -6.71 -5.86 -32.67
N GLY A 221 -6.13 -6.52 -31.67
CA GLY A 221 -5.88 -7.97 -31.69
C GLY A 221 -7.18 -8.79 -31.82
N GLY A 222 -8.25 -8.34 -31.13
CA GLY A 222 -9.57 -8.95 -31.24
C GLY A 222 -10.15 -8.87 -32.66
N VAL A 223 -9.97 -7.74 -33.36
CA VAL A 223 -10.48 -7.53 -34.73
C VAL A 223 -9.65 -8.28 -35.77
N ALA A 224 -8.33 -8.38 -35.59
CA ALA A 224 -7.45 -9.11 -36.50
C ALA A 224 -7.64 -10.64 -36.48
N SER A 225 -8.23 -11.21 -35.42
CA SER A 225 -8.44 -12.66 -35.27
C SER A 225 -9.59 -13.23 -36.11
N ARG A 226 -10.46 -12.39 -36.70
CA ARG A 226 -11.62 -12.85 -37.47
C ARG A 226 -11.21 -13.25 -38.90
N ARG A 227 -10.39 -14.30 -39.02
CA ARG A 227 -10.00 -14.90 -40.29
C ARG A 227 -11.21 -15.61 -40.91
N ARG A 228 -11.72 -15.03 -41.99
CA ARG A 228 -12.85 -15.50 -42.80
C ARG A 228 -12.60 -16.94 -43.25
N ARG A 229 -13.27 -17.93 -42.63
CA ARG A 229 -13.36 -19.29 -43.19
C ARG A 229 -14.14 -19.21 -44.50
N LYS A 230 -13.50 -19.60 -45.59
CA LYS A 230 -14.14 -20.01 -46.85
C LYS A 230 -13.78 -21.48 -47.06
#